data_AF-A0A949LVY6-F1
#
_entry.id   AF-A0A949LVY6-F1
#
_cell.length_a   1.000
_cell.length_b   1.000
_cell.length_c   1.000
_cell.angle_alpha   90.00
_cell.angle_beta   90.00
_cell.angle_gamma   90.00
#
_symmetry.space_group_name_H-M   'P 1'
#
loop_
_entity.id
_entity.type
_entity.pdbx_description
1 polymer ?
#
loop_
_entity_poly.entity_id
_entity_poly.type
_entity_poly.pdbx_seq_one_letter_code
_entity_poly.pdbx_strand_id
1 'polypeptide(L)'
;MVVDARIDAKTLKAANINSATYLATDYLNHYNEVAMLVGMLGDMPDMCDLIIEWQPISYAEHFRQTAFSDKELAIAAFEQAPADVLARFRAACNEVEEAIYEVQRQLRAAPEKAARVAVYGQEIFELISLVGGVINGEGERAIDDGAQADVDALFA
;
A
#
# COMPACT_ATOMS: atom_id res chain seq x y z
N MET A 1 -4.38 -12.21 -31.46
CA MET A 1 -3.42 -11.12 -31.22
C MET A 1 -4.21 -9.98 -30.63
N VAL A 2 -4.47 -10.03 -29.31
CA VAL A 2 -5.14 -8.91 -28.63
C VAL A 2 -4.04 -7.92 -28.35
N VAL A 3 -4.14 -6.74 -28.95
CA VAL A 3 -3.32 -5.60 -28.58
C VAL A 3 -3.70 -5.24 -27.14
N ASP A 4 -2.86 -5.60 -26.17
CA ASP A 4 -2.95 -5.07 -24.80
C ASP A 4 -2.62 -3.57 -24.89
N ALA A 5 -3.66 -2.78 -25.18
CA ALA A 5 -3.56 -1.34 -25.19
C ALA A 5 -3.29 -0.89 -23.75
N ARG A 6 -2.14 -0.24 -23.53
CA ARG A 6 -1.85 0.39 -22.24
C ARG A 6 -2.97 1.35 -21.89
N ILE A 7 -3.43 1.26 -20.65
CA ILE A 7 -4.42 2.19 -20.09
C ILE A 7 -3.79 3.58 -20.07
N ASP A 8 -4.51 4.58 -20.57
CA ASP A 8 -3.96 5.94 -20.62
C ASP A 8 -3.92 6.59 -19.23
N ALA A 9 -2.95 7.49 -19.04
CA ALA A 9 -2.69 8.12 -17.76
C ALA A 9 -3.86 9.00 -17.25
N LYS A 10 -4.69 9.55 -18.15
CA LYS A 10 -5.83 10.39 -17.76
C LYS A 10 -6.94 9.53 -17.15
N THR A 11 -7.19 8.36 -17.74
CA THR A 11 -8.13 7.36 -17.22
C THR A 11 -7.72 6.87 -15.83
N LEU A 12 -6.44 6.52 -15.63
CA LEU A 12 -5.92 6.10 -14.32
C LEU A 12 -6.08 7.19 -13.25
N LYS A 13 -5.68 8.43 -13.56
CA LYS A 13 -5.78 9.55 -12.61
C LYS A 13 -7.22 9.87 -12.23
N ALA A 14 -8.16 9.81 -13.18
CA ALA A 14 -9.58 10.05 -12.90
C ALA A 14 -10.18 9.04 -11.91
N ALA A 15 -9.63 7.83 -11.89
CA ALA A 15 -10.00 6.73 -11.01
C ALA A 15 -9.19 6.67 -9.70
N ASN A 16 -8.40 7.69 -9.37
CA ASN A 16 -7.48 7.69 -8.21
C ASN A 16 -6.43 6.56 -8.25
N ILE A 17 -6.01 6.16 -9.46
CA ILE A 17 -4.92 5.22 -9.68
C ILE A 17 -3.70 6.01 -10.15
N ASN A 18 -2.53 5.72 -9.58
CA ASN A 18 -1.29 6.38 -9.99
C ASN A 18 -0.90 5.93 -11.41
N SER A 19 -0.72 6.89 -12.33
CA SER A 19 -0.46 6.60 -13.74
C SER A 19 0.94 6.07 -14.05
N ALA A 20 1.89 6.22 -13.12
CA ALA A 20 3.25 5.71 -13.28
C ALA A 20 3.36 4.27 -12.75
N THR A 21 2.77 4.02 -11.58
CA THR A 21 2.89 2.74 -10.87
C THR A 21 1.74 1.77 -11.15
N TYR A 22 0.60 2.28 -11.64
CA TYR A 22 -0.63 1.55 -11.90
C TYR A 22 -1.28 1.00 -10.61
N LEU A 23 -0.93 1.60 -9.46
CA LEU A 23 -1.43 1.23 -8.15
C LEU A 23 -2.32 2.34 -7.57
N ALA A 24 -3.33 1.94 -6.79
CA ALA A 24 -4.22 2.83 -6.04
C ALA A 24 -3.94 2.74 -4.54
N THR A 25 -3.90 3.90 -3.88
CA THR A 25 -3.67 4.03 -2.43
C THR A 25 -4.80 3.48 -1.59
N ASP A 26 -6.00 3.29 -2.17
CA ASP A 26 -7.13 2.67 -1.49
C ASP A 26 -6.79 1.27 -0.95
N TYR A 27 -5.85 0.57 -1.59
CA TYR A 27 -5.32 -0.71 -1.08
C TYR A 27 -4.77 -0.58 0.35
N LEU A 28 -4.23 0.56 0.76
CA LEU A 28 -3.67 0.73 2.11
C LEU A 28 -4.72 0.69 3.22
N ASN A 29 -6.01 0.84 2.90
CA ASN A 29 -7.07 0.93 3.89
C ASN A 29 -7.14 -0.30 4.81
N HIS A 30 -7.01 -1.51 4.25
CA HIS A 30 -7.09 -2.73 5.06
C HIS A 30 -5.90 -2.86 6.04
N TYR A 31 -4.72 -2.32 5.71
CA TYR A 31 -3.58 -2.24 6.64
C TYR A 31 -3.79 -1.12 7.67
N ASN A 32 -4.30 0.04 7.25
CA ASN A 32 -4.59 1.16 8.17
C ASN A 32 -5.61 0.76 9.25
N GLU A 33 -6.62 -0.03 8.88
CA GLU A 33 -7.64 -0.53 9.80
C GLU A 33 -7.02 -1.41 10.89
N VAL A 34 -6.19 -2.40 10.52
CA VAL A 34 -5.54 -3.27 11.52
C VAL A 34 -4.48 -2.53 12.34
N ALA A 35 -3.71 -1.62 11.73
CA ALA A 35 -2.75 -0.77 12.45
C ALA A 35 -3.44 0.09 13.53
N MET A 36 -4.60 0.65 13.18
CA MET A 36 -5.46 1.39 14.12
C MET A 36 -5.94 0.48 15.26
N LEU A 37 -6.45 -0.73 14.95
CA LEU A 37 -6.86 -1.69 15.98
C LEU A 37 -5.72 -2.03 16.94
N VAL A 38 -4.51 -2.29 16.41
CA VAL A 38 -3.31 -2.54 17.23
C VAL A 38 -3.04 -1.36 18.16
N GLY A 39 -2.99 -0.14 17.63
CA GLY A 39 -2.73 1.07 18.42
C GLY A 39 -3.76 1.32 19.52
N MET A 40 -5.01 0.89 19.32
CA MET A 40 -6.08 1.05 20.31
C MET A 40 -6.10 0.00 21.42
N LEU A 41 -5.32 -1.09 21.33
CA LEU A 41 -5.31 -2.14 22.36
C LEU A 41 -4.90 -1.66 23.75
N GLY A 42 -4.19 -0.52 23.86
CA GLY A 42 -3.84 0.10 25.13
C GLY A 42 -5.08 0.51 25.93
N ASP A 43 -6.10 1.03 25.23
CA ASP A 43 -7.35 1.50 25.81
C ASP A 43 -8.49 0.47 25.69
N MET A 44 -8.45 -0.38 24.65
CA MET A 44 -9.47 -1.36 24.30
C MET A 44 -8.87 -2.77 24.09
N PRO A 45 -8.36 -3.43 25.14
CA PRO A 45 -7.69 -4.73 25.03
C PRO A 45 -8.60 -5.86 24.53
N ASP A 46 -9.93 -5.72 24.70
CA ASP A 46 -10.93 -6.71 24.27
C ASP A 46 -11.06 -6.85 22.74
N MET A 47 -10.42 -5.96 21.97
CA MET A 47 -10.39 -6.03 20.49
C MET A 47 -9.29 -6.97 19.95
N CYS A 48 -8.56 -7.68 20.80
CA CYS A 48 -7.43 -8.52 20.40
C CYS A 48 -7.82 -9.63 19.41
N ASP A 49 -9.02 -10.21 19.55
CA ASP A 49 -9.51 -11.26 18.66
C ASP A 49 -9.63 -10.79 17.20
N LEU A 50 -10.04 -9.54 16.96
CA LEU A 50 -10.13 -8.96 15.62
C LEU A 50 -8.76 -8.89 14.93
N ILE A 51 -7.72 -8.55 15.68
CA ILE A 51 -6.35 -8.49 15.18
C ILE A 51 -5.81 -9.90 14.94
N ILE A 52 -6.13 -10.85 15.82
CA ILE A 52 -5.76 -12.26 15.71
C ILE A 52 -6.39 -12.92 14.47
N GLU A 53 -7.62 -12.55 14.13
CA GLU A 53 -8.38 -13.07 12.99
C GLU A 53 -8.03 -12.40 11.66
N TRP A 54 -7.46 -11.20 11.69
CA TRP A 54 -7.04 -10.48 10.49
C TRP A 54 -6.05 -11.31 9.66
N GLN A 55 -6.20 -11.26 8.34
CA GLN A 55 -5.33 -11.92 7.36
C GLN A 55 -5.10 -10.97 6.19
N PRO A 56 -3.92 -11.02 5.54
CA PRO A 56 -3.68 -10.22 4.35
C PRO A 56 -4.59 -10.67 3.21
N ILE A 57 -4.97 -9.71 2.38
CA ILE A 57 -5.76 -9.93 1.18
C ILE A 57 -4.96 -9.47 -0.03
N SER A 58 -5.08 -10.19 -1.14
CA SER A 58 -4.38 -9.77 -2.36
C SER A 58 -4.93 -8.44 -2.89
N TYR A 59 -4.11 -7.70 -3.65
CA TYR A 59 -4.53 -6.45 -4.31
C TYR A 59 -5.87 -6.59 -5.04
N ALA A 60 -6.00 -7.61 -5.89
CA ALA A 60 -7.24 -7.82 -6.64
C ALA A 60 -8.42 -8.19 -5.75
N GLU A 61 -8.18 -8.90 -4.65
CA GLU A 61 -9.23 -9.28 -3.71
C GLU A 61 -9.76 -8.08 -2.92
N HIS A 62 -8.88 -7.19 -2.46
CA HIS A 62 -9.25 -5.91 -1.82
C HIS A 62 -10.26 -5.15 -2.68
N PHE A 63 -9.94 -4.89 -3.95
CA PHE A 63 -10.81 -4.13 -4.83
C PHE A 63 -12.11 -4.85 -5.19
N ARG A 64 -12.13 -6.19 -5.23
CA ARG A 64 -13.39 -6.93 -5.44
C ARG A 64 -14.36 -6.78 -4.28
N GLN A 65 -13.84 -6.69 -3.06
CA GLN A 65 -14.61 -6.66 -1.82
C GLN A 65 -15.01 -5.23 -1.40
N THR A 66 -14.27 -4.20 -1.83
CA THR A 66 -14.54 -2.81 -1.41
C THR A 66 -15.55 -2.10 -2.32
N ALA A 67 -16.06 -0.96 -1.84
CA ALA A 67 -16.94 -0.06 -2.59
C ALA A 67 -16.19 0.90 -3.54
N PHE A 68 -14.95 0.58 -3.88
CA PHE A 68 -14.14 1.40 -4.78
C PHE A 68 -14.76 1.45 -6.18
N SER A 69 -15.10 2.65 -6.65
CA SER A 69 -15.91 2.86 -7.87
C SER A 69 -15.30 2.24 -9.13
N ASP A 70 -13.97 2.33 -9.27
CA ASP A 70 -13.25 1.91 -10.47
C ASP A 70 -12.46 0.61 -10.25
N LYS A 71 -13.02 -0.33 -9.47
CA LYS A 71 -12.32 -1.55 -9.04
C LYS A 71 -11.80 -2.43 -10.19
N GLU A 72 -12.59 -2.60 -11.24
CA GLU A 72 -12.17 -3.39 -12.42
C GLU A 72 -10.99 -2.70 -13.13
N LEU A 73 -10.98 -1.37 -13.17
CA LEU A 73 -9.88 -0.60 -13.73
C LEU A 73 -8.62 -0.71 -12.86
N ALA A 74 -8.75 -0.68 -11.54
CA ALA A 74 -7.63 -0.88 -10.62
C ALA A 74 -7.00 -2.27 -10.79
N ILE A 75 -7.83 -3.32 -10.92
CA ILE A 75 -7.35 -4.70 -11.13
C ILE A 75 -6.66 -4.81 -12.49
N ALA A 76 -7.27 -4.29 -13.56
CA ALA A 76 -6.67 -4.33 -14.90
C ALA A 76 -5.36 -3.51 -14.98
N ALA A 77 -5.28 -2.37 -14.29
CA ALA A 77 -4.08 -1.58 -14.19
C ALA A 77 -2.96 -2.34 -13.46
N PHE A 78 -3.29 -3.00 -12.35
CA PHE A 78 -2.34 -3.82 -11.59
C PHE A 78 -1.73 -4.95 -12.43
N GLU A 79 -2.51 -5.59 -13.32
CA GLU A 79 -2.01 -6.62 -14.24
C GLU A 79 -1.02 -6.07 -15.29
N GLN A 80 -1.08 -4.77 -15.57
CA GLN A 80 -0.17 -4.08 -16.50
C GLN A 80 0.97 -3.31 -15.80
N ALA A 81 1.02 -3.35 -14.47
CA ALA A 81 1.99 -2.58 -13.69
C ALA A 81 3.45 -3.01 -13.99
N PRO A 82 4.43 -2.08 -13.94
CA PRO A 82 5.83 -2.41 -14.16
C PRO A 82 6.32 -3.48 -13.18
N ALA A 83 7.11 -4.45 -13.67
CA ALA A 83 7.54 -5.59 -12.88
C ALA A 83 8.41 -5.19 -11.67
N ASP A 84 9.24 -4.15 -11.81
CA ASP A 84 10.07 -3.61 -10.73
C ASP A 84 9.23 -2.88 -9.67
N VAL A 85 8.17 -2.17 -10.08
CA VAL A 85 7.19 -1.55 -9.17
C VAL A 85 6.48 -2.63 -8.36
N LEU A 86 6.00 -3.70 -9.03
CA LEU A 86 5.35 -4.82 -8.36
C LEU A 86 6.26 -5.55 -7.38
N ALA A 87 7.55 -5.70 -7.72
CA ALA A 87 8.53 -6.30 -6.81
C ALA A 87 8.72 -5.46 -5.54
N ARG A 88 8.91 -4.14 -5.70
CA ARG A 88 9.03 -3.20 -4.57
C ARG A 88 7.77 -3.17 -3.72
N PHE A 89 6.60 -3.13 -4.36
CA PHE A 89 5.30 -3.10 -3.70
C PHE A 89 5.08 -4.35 -2.86
N ARG A 90 5.32 -5.54 -3.42
CA ARG A 90 5.20 -6.81 -2.70
C ARG A 90 6.18 -6.92 -1.53
N ALA A 91 7.42 -6.45 -1.70
CA ALA A 91 8.39 -6.42 -0.62
C ALA A 91 7.92 -5.53 0.55
N ALA A 92 7.45 -4.31 0.25
CA ALA A 92 6.93 -3.41 1.26
C ALA A 92 5.66 -3.96 1.94
N CYS A 93 4.75 -4.60 1.20
CA CYS A 93 3.59 -5.28 1.80
C CYS A 93 4.01 -6.41 2.75
N ASN A 94 5.01 -7.20 2.36
CA ASN A 94 5.51 -8.29 3.21
C ASN A 94 6.09 -7.78 4.53
N GLU A 95 6.77 -6.62 4.54
CA GLU A 95 7.25 -6.00 5.78
C GLU A 95 6.09 -5.61 6.72
N VAL A 96 5.02 -5.02 6.19
CA VAL A 96 3.80 -4.70 6.97
C VAL A 96 3.16 -5.96 7.53
N GLU A 97 3.01 -7.00 6.70
CA GLU A 97 2.40 -8.27 7.08
C GLU A 97 3.21 -9.00 8.16
N GLU A 98 4.54 -9.03 8.04
CA GLU A 98 5.43 -9.60 9.05
C GLU A 98 5.29 -8.90 10.41
N ALA A 99 5.20 -7.57 10.42
CA ALA A 99 4.98 -6.80 11.64
C ALA A 99 3.60 -7.13 12.28
N ILE A 100 2.55 -7.28 11.48
CA ILE A 100 1.23 -7.67 11.99
C ILE A 100 1.26 -9.10 12.52
N TYR A 101 1.90 -10.05 11.83
CA TYR A 101 2.05 -11.42 12.31
C TYR A 101 2.86 -11.51 13.60
N GLU A 102 3.85 -10.64 13.79
CA GLU A 102 4.57 -10.51 15.06
C GLU A 102 3.61 -10.13 16.20
N VAL A 103 2.79 -9.10 15.98
CA VAL A 103 1.78 -8.68 16.95
C VAL A 103 0.80 -9.82 17.27
N GLN A 104 0.28 -10.50 16.24
CA GLN A 104 -0.61 -11.65 16.43
C GLN A 104 0.06 -12.76 17.23
N ARG A 105 1.35 -13.05 17.01
CA ARG A 105 2.08 -14.06 17.76
C ARG A 105 2.19 -13.69 19.24
N GLN A 106 2.48 -12.43 19.55
CA GLN A 106 2.53 -11.94 20.92
C GLN A 106 1.17 -11.99 21.61
N LEU A 107 0.11 -11.60 20.90
CA LEU A 107 -1.27 -11.67 21.40
C LEU A 107 -1.71 -13.11 21.70
N ARG A 108 -1.40 -14.06 20.81
CA ARG A 108 -1.70 -15.49 21.04
C ARG A 108 -0.91 -16.07 22.21
N ALA A 109 0.31 -15.62 22.45
CA ALA A 109 1.17 -16.12 23.52
C ALA A 109 0.81 -15.57 24.90
N ALA A 110 0.32 -14.33 24.97
CA ALA A 110 -0.01 -13.65 26.22
C ALA A 110 -1.16 -12.64 26.00
N PRO A 111 -2.41 -13.11 25.82
CA PRO A 111 -3.55 -12.24 25.55
C PRO A 111 -3.83 -11.25 26.68
N GLU A 112 -3.49 -11.60 27.93
CA GLU A 112 -3.59 -10.71 29.09
C GLU A 112 -2.65 -9.49 29.02
N LYS A 113 -1.69 -9.50 28.08
CA LYS A 113 -0.74 -8.41 27.82
C LYS A 113 -1.05 -7.64 26.54
N ALA A 114 -2.26 -7.74 25.99
CA ALA A 114 -2.65 -7.05 24.76
C ALA A 114 -2.35 -5.54 24.77
N ALA A 115 -2.54 -4.86 25.89
CA ALA A 115 -2.21 -3.43 26.00
C ALA A 115 -0.72 -3.11 25.72
N ARG A 116 0.19 -4.06 25.90
CA ARG A 116 1.63 -3.86 25.66
C ARG A 116 1.99 -3.85 24.18
N VAL A 117 1.21 -4.53 23.33
CA VAL A 117 1.49 -4.58 21.89
C VAL A 117 0.99 -3.32 21.16
N ALA A 118 0.24 -2.45 21.84
CA ALA A 118 -0.26 -1.20 21.25
C ALA A 118 0.86 -0.28 20.73
N VAL A 119 2.06 -0.39 21.31
CA VAL A 119 3.25 0.37 20.88
C VAL A 119 3.65 0.07 19.42
N TYR A 120 3.31 -1.12 18.90
CA TYR A 120 3.63 -1.52 17.52
C TYR A 120 2.73 -0.84 16.47
N GLY A 121 1.62 -0.22 16.87
CA GLY A 121 0.73 0.47 15.92
C GLY A 121 1.45 1.56 15.12
N GLN A 122 2.32 2.33 15.78
CA GLN A 122 3.11 3.38 15.13
C GLN A 122 4.12 2.82 14.11
N GLU A 123 4.82 1.74 14.47
CA GLU A 123 5.75 1.06 13.56
C GLU A 123 5.02 0.53 12.32
N ILE A 124 3.84 -0.06 12.49
CA ILE A 124 3.03 -0.53 11.37
C ILE A 124 2.61 0.63 10.45
N PHE A 125 2.22 1.80 11.00
CA PHE A 125 1.92 2.98 10.18
C PHE A 125 3.13 3.50 9.39
N GLU A 126 4.33 3.41 9.94
CA GLU A 126 5.56 3.77 9.23
C GLU A 126 5.81 2.82 8.06
N LEU A 127 5.63 1.50 8.25
CA LEU A 127 5.73 0.52 7.17
C LEU A 127 4.63 0.72 6.09
N ILE A 128 3.39 1.03 6.49
CA ILE A 128 2.31 1.37 5.56
C ILE A 128 2.67 2.61 4.73
N SER A 129 3.32 3.60 5.34
CA SER A 129 3.78 4.80 4.64
C SER A 129 4.81 4.46 3.55
N LEU A 130 5.66 3.46 3.77
CA LEU A 130 6.59 2.95 2.74
C LEU A 130 5.84 2.32 1.56
N VAL A 131 4.79 1.52 1.82
CA VAL A 131 3.92 0.98 0.75
C VAL A 131 3.27 2.13 -0.02
N GLY A 132 2.78 3.15 0.68
CA GLY A 132 2.24 4.37 0.07
C GLY A 132 3.25 5.12 -0.80
N GLY A 133 4.51 5.20 -0.38
CA GLY A 133 5.59 5.77 -1.19
C GLY A 133 5.76 5.01 -2.51
N VAL A 134 5.78 3.67 -2.47
CA VAL A 134 5.85 2.84 -3.69
C VAL A 134 4.64 3.06 -4.59
N ILE A 135 3.42 3.08 -4.04
CA ILE A 135 2.19 3.35 -4.82
C ILE A 135 2.27 4.73 -5.48
N ASN A 136 2.83 5.73 -4.80
CA ASN A 136 2.93 7.10 -5.32
C ASN A 136 4.11 7.32 -6.28
N GLY A 137 4.98 6.33 -6.48
CA GLY A 137 6.17 6.44 -7.33
C GLY A 137 7.34 7.17 -6.66
N GLU A 138 7.33 7.26 -5.33
CA GLU A 138 8.44 7.82 -4.57
C GLU A 138 9.61 6.81 -4.59
N GLY A 139 10.72 7.21 -5.21
CA GLY A 139 11.85 6.34 -5.57
C GLY A 139 12.25 6.41 -7.05
N GLU A 140 11.35 6.84 -7.94
CA GLU A 140 11.64 7.09 -9.37
C GLU A 140 11.98 8.55 -9.70
N ARG A 141 11.56 9.51 -8.86
CA ARG A 141 11.80 10.95 -9.09
C ARG A 141 13.28 11.36 -9.22
N ALA A 142 14.22 10.49 -8.90
CA ALA A 142 15.65 10.79 -9.01
C ALA A 142 16.24 10.60 -10.42
N ILE A 143 15.50 10.07 -11.40
CA ILE A 143 16.04 9.74 -12.74
C ILE A 143 15.49 10.61 -13.89
N ASP A 144 14.51 11.48 -13.68
CA ASP A 144 13.88 12.29 -14.75
C ASP A 144 14.09 13.82 -14.62
N ASP A 145 14.65 14.33 -13.53
CA ASP A 145 15.01 15.76 -13.36
C ASP A 145 16.28 16.17 -14.15
N GLY A 146 16.63 15.41 -15.21
CA GLY A 146 17.80 15.62 -16.06
C GLY A 146 17.52 16.26 -17.42
N ALA A 147 16.26 16.52 -17.79
CA ALA A 147 15.90 16.94 -19.15
C ALA A 147 15.12 18.26 -19.24
N GLN A 148 15.33 19.18 -18.30
CA GLN A 148 14.86 20.57 -18.44
C GLN A 148 15.90 21.58 -17.97
N ALA A 149 17.07 21.56 -18.62
CA ALA A 149 17.94 22.72 -18.69
C ALA A 149 17.88 23.24 -20.12
N ASP A 150 16.90 24.10 -20.39
CA ASP A 150 16.92 25.01 -21.53
C ASP A 150 18.21 25.86 -21.44
N VAL A 151 19.28 25.43 -22.11
CA VAL A 151 20.44 26.29 -22.38
C VAL A 151 20.11 27.13 -23.60
N ASP A 152 19.14 28.03 -23.43
CA ASP A 152 18.82 29.10 -24.38
C ASP A 152 19.73 30.32 -24.14
N ALA A 153 21.04 30.04 -23.96
CA ALA A 153 22.08 31.03 -23.70
C ALA A 153 23.23 30.95 -24.70
N LEU A 154 22.99 30.44 -25.92
CA LEU A 154 24.00 30.37 -26.97
C LEU A 154 24.04 31.61 -27.91
N PHE A 155 23.25 32.65 -27.65
CA PHE A 155 23.19 33.86 -28.51
C PHE A 155 23.01 35.20 -27.77
N ALA A 156 23.62 35.38 -26.60
CA ALA A 156 23.73 36.72 -25.96
C ALA A 156 25.19 37.07 -25.65
#